data_AF-A0A2X1M3M1-F1
#
_entry.id   AF-A0A2X1M3M1-F1
#
_cell.length_a   1.000
_cell.length_b   1.000
_cell.length_c   1.000
_cell.angle_alpha   90.00
_cell.angle_beta   90.00
_cell.angle_gamma   90.00
#
_symmetry.space_group_name_H-M   'P 1'
#
loop_
_entity.id
_entity.type
_entity.pdbx_description
1 polymer ?
#
loop_
_entity_poly.entity_id
_entity_poly.type
_entity_poly.pdbx_seq_one_letter_code
_entity_poly.pdbx_strand_id
1 'polypeptide(L)'
;MKNNLREEKEVVFDGCMNVLSLPSGWKAITPKKNNATSEIIVLFIPPKASYHIILKYNKTKHCELFFSDHITGEQDIIYSQNAFFSHVINHTIALVDVLNKKSYASNVIKIFDNDGRRR
;
A
#
# COMPACT_ATOMS: atom_id res chain seq x y z
N MET A 1 -18.35 26.84 -2.11
CA MET A 1 -18.06 25.85 -1.04
C MET A 1 -17.42 24.53 -1.57
N LYS A 2 -16.60 24.57 -2.63
CA LYS A 2 -15.95 23.37 -3.23
C LYS A 2 -14.45 23.24 -2.91
N ASN A 3 -13.80 24.31 -2.44
CA ASN A 3 -12.34 24.33 -2.22
C ASN A 3 -11.94 23.62 -0.92
N ASN A 4 -12.70 23.80 0.16
CA ASN A 4 -12.34 23.26 1.48
C ASN A 4 -12.26 21.72 1.49
N LEU A 5 -13.20 21.04 0.82
CA LEU A 5 -13.21 19.58 0.68
C LEU A 5 -12.04 19.01 -0.15
N ARG A 6 -11.45 19.83 -1.02
CA ARG A 6 -10.28 19.44 -1.82
C ARG A 6 -9.01 19.62 -0.98
N GLU A 7 -8.89 20.75 -0.30
CA GLU A 7 -7.76 21.07 0.59
C GLU A 7 -7.68 20.09 1.76
N GLU A 8 -8.79 19.77 2.44
CA GLU A 8 -8.81 18.79 3.53
C GLU A 8 -8.31 17.40 3.08
N LYS A 9 -8.64 16.97 1.86
CA LYS A 9 -8.18 15.68 1.31
C LYS A 9 -6.70 15.68 0.97
N GLU A 10 -6.18 16.79 0.47
CA GLU A 10 -4.74 16.95 0.17
C GLU A 10 -3.93 17.02 1.48
N VAL A 11 -4.42 17.72 2.51
CA VAL A 11 -3.80 17.77 3.84
C VAL A 11 -3.80 16.41 4.54
N VAL A 12 -4.92 15.67 4.52
CA VAL A 12 -4.99 14.31 5.09
C VAL A 12 -4.05 13.37 4.34
N PHE A 13 -3.94 13.49 3.02
CA PHE A 13 -3.04 12.69 2.21
C PHE A 13 -1.56 12.97 2.54
N ASP A 14 -1.15 14.24 2.53
CA ASP A 14 0.22 14.63 2.85
C ASP A 14 0.58 14.22 4.29
N GLY A 15 -0.37 14.36 5.23
CA GLY A 15 -0.23 13.87 6.59
C GLY A 15 -0.02 12.35 6.67
N CYS A 16 -0.82 11.57 5.94
CA CYS A 16 -0.68 10.11 5.85
C CYS A 16 0.65 9.69 5.23
N MET A 17 1.13 10.38 4.19
CA MET A 17 2.40 10.06 3.54
C MET A 17 3.61 10.44 4.40
N ASN A 18 3.54 11.55 5.13
CA ASN A 18 4.64 12.01 5.99
C ASN A 18 4.94 11.05 7.15
N VAL A 19 3.98 10.21 7.56
CA VAL A 19 4.17 9.21 8.63
C VAL A 19 4.60 7.84 8.12
N LEU A 20 4.70 7.65 6.79
CA LEU A 20 5.16 6.40 6.22
C LEU A 20 6.69 6.37 6.14
N SER A 21 7.26 5.30 6.69
CA SER A 21 8.70 5.06 6.71
C SER A 21 9.04 4.00 5.67
N LEU A 22 9.54 4.43 4.52
CA LEU A 22 9.90 3.50 3.46
C LEU A 22 11.28 2.87 3.71
N PRO A 23 11.45 1.57 3.41
CA PRO A 23 12.77 0.96 3.40
C PRO A 23 13.71 1.65 2.40
N SER A 24 15.01 1.57 2.66
CA SER A 24 16.01 2.24 1.84
C SER A 24 15.89 1.86 0.36
N GLY A 25 15.86 2.88 -0.50
CA GLY A 25 15.79 2.74 -1.96
C GLY A 25 14.39 2.48 -2.54
N TRP A 26 13.37 2.28 -1.70
CA TRP A 26 11.99 2.22 -2.16
C TRP A 26 11.48 3.59 -2.59
N LYS A 27 10.56 3.59 -3.57
CA LYS A 27 9.90 4.81 -4.06
C LYS A 27 8.40 4.74 -3.80
N ALA A 28 7.80 5.83 -3.36
CA ALA A 28 6.35 6.00 -3.37
C ALA A 28 5.93 6.84 -4.57
N ILE A 29 4.95 6.37 -5.34
CA ILE A 29 4.37 7.10 -6.47
C ILE A 29 2.87 7.17 -6.30
N THR A 30 2.31 8.36 -6.45
CA THR A 30 0.87 8.58 -6.54
C THR A 30 0.47 8.69 -8.01
N PRO A 31 -0.20 7.69 -8.61
CA PRO A 31 -0.75 7.84 -9.95
C PRO A 31 -1.75 9.01 -9.99
N LYS A 32 -1.90 9.62 -11.19
CA LYS A 32 -2.80 10.77 -11.40
C LYS A 32 -4.18 10.49 -10.79
N LYS A 33 -4.60 11.38 -9.90
CA LYS A 33 -5.84 11.31 -9.11
C LYS A 33 -7.04 11.02 -10.01
N ASN A 34 -7.69 9.87 -9.81
CA ASN A 34 -8.99 9.63 -10.42
C ASN A 34 -10.04 10.41 -9.61
N ASN A 35 -10.49 11.55 -10.14
CA ASN A 35 -11.47 12.41 -9.48
C ASN A 35 -12.84 11.74 -9.29
N ALA A 36 -13.11 10.60 -9.96
CA ALA A 36 -14.37 9.88 -9.85
C ALA A 36 -14.52 9.14 -8.51
N THR A 37 -13.49 8.43 -8.04
CA THR A 37 -13.60 7.59 -6.83
C THR A 37 -13.15 8.32 -5.55
N SER A 38 -12.38 9.41 -5.67
CA SER A 38 -11.64 10.06 -4.56
C SER A 38 -10.86 9.07 -3.68
N GLU A 39 -10.51 7.92 -4.23
CA GLU A 39 -9.60 6.99 -3.61
C GLU A 39 -8.20 7.57 -3.72
N ILE A 40 -7.48 7.50 -2.61
CA ILE A 40 -6.05 7.69 -2.58
C ILE A 40 -5.43 6.36 -2.96
N ILE A 41 -4.56 6.39 -3.97
CA ILE A 41 -3.79 5.24 -4.41
C ILE A 41 -2.31 5.62 -4.33
N VAL A 42 -1.52 4.80 -3.65
CA VAL A 42 -0.06 4.96 -3.55
C VAL A 42 0.61 3.66 -3.94
N LEU A 43 1.59 3.75 -4.83
CA LEU A 43 2.41 2.64 -5.29
C LEU A 43 3.76 2.70 -4.56
N PHE A 44 4.07 1.69 -3.77
CA PHE A 44 5.40 1.49 -3.19
C PHE A 44 6.20 0.52 -4.05
N ILE A 45 7.30 1.02 -4.61
CA ILE A 45 8.11 0.31 -5.60
C ILE A 45 9.47 0.00 -4.96
N PRO A 46 9.79 -1.28 -4.69
CA PRO A 46 11.11 -1.68 -4.22
C PRO A 46 12.15 -1.56 -5.34
N PRO A 47 13.43 -1.34 -5.01
CA PRO A 47 14.49 -1.40 -5.99
C PRO A 47 14.69 -2.84 -6.50
N LYS A 48 14.73 -3.01 -7.82
CA LYS A 48 15.05 -4.30 -8.49
C LYS A 48 14.12 -5.47 -8.12
N ALA A 49 12.90 -5.18 -7.68
CA ALA A 49 11.88 -6.20 -7.43
C ALA A 49 10.94 -6.35 -8.63
N SER A 50 10.41 -7.55 -8.81
CA SER A 50 9.36 -7.88 -9.79
C SER A 50 7.95 -7.69 -9.20
N TYR A 51 7.78 -6.84 -8.19
CA TYR A 51 6.50 -6.56 -7.54
C TYR A 51 6.44 -5.10 -7.07
N HIS A 52 5.23 -4.60 -6.80
CA HIS A 52 4.99 -3.37 -6.06
C HIS A 52 3.88 -3.58 -5.02
N ILE A 53 3.82 -2.71 -4.02
CA ILE A 53 2.72 -2.69 -3.06
C ILE A 53 1.78 -1.51 -3.39
N ILE A 54 0.48 -1.76 -3.41
CA ILE A 54 -0.54 -0.73 -3.64
C ILE A 54 -1.23 -0.44 -2.32
N LEU A 55 -1.14 0.78 -1.82
CA LEU A 55 -2.01 1.27 -0.77
C LEU A 55 -3.23 1.93 -1.40
N LYS A 56 -4.42 1.44 -1.03
CA LYS A 56 -5.69 2.09 -1.34
C LYS A 56 -6.31 2.61 -0.05
N TYR A 57 -6.69 3.88 -0.05
CA TYR A 57 -7.42 4.51 1.04
C TYR A 57 -8.61 5.28 0.49
N ASN A 58 -9.81 4.89 0.88
CA ASN A 58 -11.04 5.45 0.31
C ASN A 58 -11.74 6.43 1.26
N LYS A 59 -12.83 7.05 0.80
CA LYS A 59 -13.63 8.00 1.59
C LYS A 59 -14.26 7.41 2.85
N THR A 60 -14.46 6.10 2.90
CA THR A 60 -15.02 5.41 4.08
C THR A 60 -13.94 5.08 5.11
N LYS A 61 -12.73 5.63 4.94
CA LYS A 61 -11.54 5.36 5.75
C LYS A 61 -11.06 3.91 5.70
N HIS A 62 -11.56 3.14 4.74
CA HIS A 62 -11.09 1.79 4.48
C HIS A 62 -9.69 1.86 3.87
N CYS A 63 -8.78 1.06 4.41
CA CYS A 63 -7.38 1.04 4.09
C CYS A 63 -6.97 -0.38 3.71
N GLU A 64 -6.44 -0.55 2.50
CA GLU A 64 -6.01 -1.84 1.98
C GLU A 64 -4.58 -1.75 1.45
N LEU A 65 -3.79 -2.79 1.69
CA LEU A 65 -2.53 -3.01 0.98
C LEU A 65 -2.67 -4.23 0.09
N PHE A 66 -2.30 -4.05 -1.17
CA PHE A 66 -2.20 -5.12 -2.15
C PHE A 66 -0.74 -5.39 -2.45
N PHE A 67 -0.33 -6.65 -2.43
CA PHE A 67 0.87 -7.11 -3.11
C PHE A 67 0.53 -7.34 -4.57
N SER A 68 1.33 -6.80 -5.49
CA SER A 68 1.06 -6.84 -6.93
C SER A 68 2.30 -7.31 -7.68
N ASP A 69 2.22 -8.49 -8.28
CA ASP A 69 3.31 -9.07 -9.07
C ASP A 69 3.37 -8.41 -10.47
N HIS A 70 4.54 -7.93 -10.88
CA HIS A 70 4.73 -7.25 -12.17
C HIS A 70 4.68 -8.21 -13.37
N ILE A 71 5.01 -9.49 -13.15
CA ILE A 71 5.14 -10.50 -14.19
C ILE A 71 3.76 -11.06 -14.52
N THR A 72 2.98 -11.42 -13.50
CA THR A 72 1.65 -12.02 -13.69
C THR A 72 0.52 -10.98 -13.70
N GLY A 73 0.72 -9.84 -13.04
CA GLY A 73 -0.32 -8.85 -12.79
C GLY A 73 -1.30 -9.27 -11.69
N GLU A 74 -1.07 -10.41 -11.03
CA GLU A 74 -1.89 -10.87 -9.91
C GLU A 74 -1.73 -9.96 -8.69
N GLN A 75 -2.84 -9.77 -7.97
CA GLN A 75 -2.91 -8.92 -6.80
C GLN A 75 -3.51 -9.67 -5.62
N ASP A 76 -2.79 -9.68 -4.51
CA ASP A 76 -3.24 -10.27 -3.24
C ASP A 76 -3.40 -9.19 -2.18
N ILE A 77 -4.49 -9.27 -1.41
CA ILE A 77 -4.70 -8.38 -0.26
C ILE A 77 -3.84 -8.89 0.89
N ILE A 78 -2.88 -8.07 1.33
CA ILE A 78 -1.97 -8.40 2.46
C ILE A 78 -2.31 -7.62 3.73
N TYR A 79 -3.23 -6.67 3.65
CA TYR A 79 -3.79 -5.92 4.79
C TYR A 79 -5.11 -5.27 4.37
N SER A 80 -6.12 -5.33 5.24
CA SER A 80 -7.42 -4.68 5.02
C SER A 80 -8.04 -4.28 6.37
N GLN A 81 -8.28 -2.99 6.58
CA GLN A 81 -8.84 -2.45 7.83
C GLN A 81 -9.73 -1.23 7.58
N ASN A 82 -10.70 -1.02 8.46
CA ASN A 82 -11.59 0.14 8.44
C ASN A 82 -10.96 1.45 8.98
N ALA A 83 -9.63 1.51 9.06
CA ALA A 83 -8.89 2.71 9.44
C ALA A 83 -7.45 2.69 8.91
N PHE A 84 -6.83 3.88 8.85
CA PHE A 84 -5.41 4.04 8.53
C PHE A 84 -4.55 3.92 9.78
N PHE A 85 -3.72 2.86 9.84
CA PHE A 85 -2.73 2.65 10.90
C PHE A 85 -1.32 2.68 10.30
N SER A 86 -0.68 3.85 10.33
CA SER A 86 0.65 4.07 9.73
C SER A 86 1.69 3.08 10.23
N HIS A 87 1.69 2.78 11.53
CA HIS A 87 2.62 1.81 12.11
C HIS A 87 2.43 0.42 11.51
N VAL A 88 1.20 -0.07 11.33
CA VAL A 88 0.95 -1.39 10.73
C VAL A 88 1.46 -1.40 9.28
N ILE A 89 1.11 -0.37 8.51
CA ILE A 89 1.56 -0.24 7.11
C ILE A 89 3.09 -0.23 7.03
N ASN A 90 3.77 0.55 7.87
CA ASN A 90 5.23 0.60 7.92
C ASN A 90 5.85 -0.75 8.27
N HIS A 91 5.30 -1.47 9.25
CA HIS A 91 5.78 -2.80 9.63
C HIS A 91 5.55 -3.82 8.51
N THR A 92 4.40 -3.78 7.82
CA THR A 92 4.12 -4.64 6.67
C THR A 92 5.11 -4.39 5.54
N ILE A 93 5.35 -3.13 5.16
CA ILE A 93 6.32 -2.79 4.11
C ILE A 93 7.74 -3.22 4.51
N ALA A 94 8.14 -3.00 5.77
CA ALA A 94 9.45 -3.43 6.27
C ALA A 94 9.60 -4.96 6.24
N LEU A 95 8.55 -5.70 6.61
CA LEU A 95 8.54 -7.16 6.55
C LEU A 95 8.70 -7.65 5.10
N VAL A 96 7.95 -7.07 4.16
CA VAL A 96 8.07 -7.38 2.74
C VAL A 96 9.51 -7.12 2.24
N ASP A 97 10.13 -6.02 2.63
CA ASP A 97 11.52 -5.70 2.26
C ASP A 97 12.53 -6.73 2.80
N VAL A 98 12.39 -7.14 4.07
CA VAL A 98 13.23 -8.20 4.65
C VAL A 98 13.08 -9.51 3.89
N LEU A 99 11.84 -9.88 3.55
CA LEU A 99 11.56 -11.12 2.82
C LEU A 99 12.12 -11.07 1.39
N ASN A 100 12.02 -9.91 0.71
CA ASN A 100 12.61 -9.71 -0.60
C ASN A 100 14.14 -9.84 -0.58
N LYS A 101 14.82 -9.21 0.39
CA LYS A 101 16.28 -9.28 0.55
C LYS A 101 16.78 -10.70 0.82
N LYS A 102 15.97 -11.54 1.43
CA LYS A 102 16.27 -12.96 1.68
C LYS A 102 15.83 -13.88 0.54
N SER A 103 15.44 -13.33 -0.62
CA SER A 103 14.93 -14.08 -1.77
C SER A 103 13.67 -14.91 -1.48
N TYR A 104 12.89 -14.51 -0.46
CA TYR A 104 11.60 -15.08 -0.11
C TYR A 104 10.42 -14.27 -0.65
N ALA A 105 10.64 -13.39 -1.64
CA ALA A 105 9.59 -12.51 -2.18
C ALA A 105 8.32 -13.28 -2.59
N SER A 106 8.47 -14.46 -3.22
CA SER A 106 7.34 -15.34 -3.60
C SER A 106 6.69 -16.08 -2.42
N ASN A 107 7.35 -16.14 -1.25
CA ASN A 107 6.79 -16.67 -0.02
C ASN A 107 6.15 -15.59 0.87
N VAL A 108 6.27 -14.31 0.50
CA VAL A 108 5.63 -13.18 1.21
C VAL A 108 4.12 -13.40 1.33
N ILE A 109 3.49 -13.76 0.21
CA ILE A 109 2.04 -14.03 0.15
C ILE A 109 1.68 -15.18 1.10
N LYS A 110 2.45 -16.29 1.09
CA LYS A 110 2.22 -17.44 1.99
C LYS A 110 2.33 -17.10 3.48
N ILE A 111 3.12 -16.09 3.85
CA ILE A 111 3.28 -15.66 5.24
C ILE A 111 2.08 -14.81 5.68
N PHE A 112 1.54 -13.99 4.77
CA PHE A 112 0.31 -13.22 5.00
C PHE A 112 -0.97 -14.07 4.87
N ASP A 113 -0.89 -15.18 4.13
CA ASP A 113 -1.96 -16.17 3.91
C ASP A 113 -2.10 -17.17 5.08
N ASN A 114 -1.53 -16.88 6.25
CA ASN A 114 -1.68 -17.73 7.44
C ASN A 114 -3.08 -17.66 8.08
N ASP A 115 -4.05 -17.02 7.43
CA ASP A 115 -5.44 -16.99 7.86
C ASP A 115 -6.36 -17.61 6.80
N GLY A 116 -6.11 -18.88 6.47
CA GLY A 116 -7.15 -19.90 6.36
C GLY A 116 -8.38 -19.64 5.48
N ARG A 117 -8.33 -18.79 4.45
CA ARG A 117 -9.40 -18.73 3.44
C ARG A 117 -9.05 -19.60 2.25
N ARG A 118 -9.29 -20.90 2.44
CA ARG A 118 -9.73 -21.77 1.34
C ARG A 118 -10.99 -21.16 0.73
N ARG A 119 -10.91 -20.92 -0.58
CA ARG A 119 -12.00 -20.74 -1.56
C ARG A 119 -12.65 -19.37 -1.63
#